data_AF-A0A2W4IV71-F1
#
_entry.id   AF-A0A2W4IV71-F1
#
_cell.length_a   1.000
_cell.length_b   1.000
_cell.length_c   1.000
_cell.angle_alpha   90.00
_cell.angle_beta   90.00
_cell.angle_gamma   90.00
#
_symmetry.space_group_name_H-M   'P 1'
#
loop_
_entity.id
_entity.type
_entity.pdbx_description
1 polymer ?
#
loop_
_entity_poly.entity_id
_entity_poly.type
_entity_poly.pdbx_seq_one_letter_code
_entity_poly.pdbx_strand_id
1 'polypeptide(L)'
;MGEPIRPGGQAALHMPIPHIPVLWRHHLDTWARTAPAPAPDQPIEQFLHGISDTRPPVGVVWRHLHGPPERWVELVDELPPVAEETLEVPAAAARRWLTGVDLDTTVSDLDTTREGSDAKEPDTPPTPRLEQVLRYRGRGEAEFITPAQIRPGDTIVVPTHIGGCDEFGWHPTSREAVLDVADLATRRGRPVVRLGPTLVTAARRWGDELAALAEELVAQAKADAETTLRPGVGPYRKRLEAIRDAAPAGPLRSMLEALLNTALRVSLVPGERDDPPHRDAVAGNRLGVADHHVPDECDNLPHRGLVTCQRALLGDDDTAAGSSSAPQRVRLDAHQAAVAARARRFATALRLPTRVVESVAVAASWHDEGKRDPRFQILLWGGDRAAAEVAEHPLAKSGIDPTDRAALEHARRVSGYPTGMRHEALSALIATARLRHTDGLNVDPELVVHLVASHHGHGRPLLPLIVDPDPVKVTIDDLGTFDTAETIDRQQPRRFATLNDRYGRWGLALLETIVRLADMWCSARNETREEKP
;
A
#
# COMPACT_ATOMS: atom_id res chain seq x y z
N MET A 1 48.49 -15.68 41.20
CA MET A 1 47.75 -16.93 40.91
C MET A 1 46.36 -16.52 40.49
N GLY A 2 46.11 -16.43 39.19
CA GLY A 2 44.78 -16.17 38.65
C GLY A 2 44.05 -17.49 38.47
N GLU A 3 42.84 -17.60 39.00
CA GLU A 3 41.98 -18.75 38.76
C GLU A 3 41.64 -18.85 37.26
N PRO A 4 41.66 -20.05 36.66
CA PRO A 4 41.21 -20.23 35.30
C PRO A 4 39.68 -20.13 35.24
N ILE A 5 39.19 -19.32 34.30
CA ILE A 5 37.76 -19.19 33.97
C ILE A 5 37.23 -20.58 33.61
N ARG A 6 36.21 -21.06 34.35
CA ARG A 6 35.58 -22.36 34.14
C ARG A 6 34.97 -22.43 32.71
N PRO A 7 35.08 -23.56 31.99
CA PRO A 7 34.56 -23.72 30.62
C PRO A 7 33.02 -23.85 30.53
N GLY A 8 32.27 -23.30 31.48
CA GLY A 8 30.80 -23.36 31.53
C GLY A 8 30.09 -22.10 31.03
N GLY A 9 30.81 -21.00 30.78
CA GLY A 9 30.21 -19.69 30.47
C GLY A 9 29.68 -19.53 29.04
N GLN A 10 30.09 -20.36 28.08
CA GLN A 10 29.64 -20.25 26.69
C GLN A 10 28.21 -20.79 26.49
N ALA A 11 27.80 -21.82 27.25
CA ALA A 11 26.44 -22.36 27.18
C ALA A 11 25.38 -21.38 27.72
N ALA A 12 25.77 -20.48 28.64
CA ALA A 12 24.89 -19.47 29.24
C ALA A 12 24.68 -18.22 28.37
N LEU A 13 25.33 -18.13 27.21
CA LEU A 13 25.20 -17.02 26.25
C LEU A 13 24.36 -17.39 25.02
N HIS A 14 23.85 -18.62 24.95
CA HIS A 14 22.91 -19.00 23.90
C HIS A 14 21.50 -18.62 24.35
N MET A 15 20.85 -17.73 23.59
CA MET A 15 19.41 -17.57 23.71
C MET A 15 18.74 -18.95 23.59
N PRO A 16 17.77 -19.29 24.46
CA PRO A 16 17.00 -20.52 24.31
C PRO A 16 16.46 -20.59 22.89
N ILE A 17 16.70 -21.70 22.20
CA ILE A 17 16.09 -21.91 20.88
C ILE A 17 14.58 -22.03 21.11
N PRO A 18 13.77 -21.09 20.61
CA PRO A 18 12.34 -21.14 20.81
C PRO A 18 11.76 -22.39 20.15
N HIS A 19 10.69 -22.94 20.73
CA HIS A 19 10.08 -24.16 20.20
C HIS A 19 9.37 -23.85 18.87
N ILE A 20 9.93 -24.30 17.74
CA ILE A 20 9.26 -24.17 16.44
C ILE A 20 8.24 -25.30 16.28
N PRO A 21 6.94 -24.99 16.10
CA PRO A 21 5.93 -26.01 15.86
C PRO A 21 6.21 -26.81 14.59
N VAL A 22 5.79 -28.07 14.58
CA VAL A 22 5.91 -28.90 13.37
C VAL A 22 4.98 -28.37 12.29
N LEU A 23 5.54 -28.05 11.12
CA LEU A 23 4.77 -27.62 9.96
C LEU A 23 4.09 -28.82 9.28
N TRP A 24 2.79 -28.98 9.51
CA TRP A 24 1.97 -30.01 8.87
C TRP A 24 1.41 -29.58 7.51
N ARG A 25 1.05 -30.55 6.66
CA ARG A 25 0.45 -30.32 5.33
C ARG A 25 -0.77 -29.40 5.38
N HIS A 26 -1.64 -29.54 6.39
CA HIS A 26 -2.84 -28.73 6.52
C HIS A 26 -2.56 -27.24 6.76
N HIS A 27 -1.47 -26.88 7.45
CA HIS A 27 -1.05 -25.48 7.59
C HIS A 27 -0.77 -24.87 6.22
N LEU A 28 -0.05 -25.61 5.37
CA LEU A 28 0.25 -25.18 4.01
C LEU A 28 -1.00 -25.10 3.12
N ASP A 29 -1.96 -26.02 3.28
CA ASP A 29 -3.24 -25.95 2.55
C ASP A 29 -4.09 -24.76 2.96
N THR A 30 -4.05 -24.41 4.25
CA THR A 30 -4.71 -23.24 4.81
C THR A 30 -4.07 -21.95 4.28
N TRP A 31 -2.75 -21.79 4.40
CA TRP A 31 -2.04 -20.58 3.95
C TRP A 31 -1.95 -20.44 2.42
N ALA A 32 -2.15 -21.51 1.65
CA ALA A 32 -2.25 -21.39 0.20
C ALA A 32 -3.49 -20.57 -0.22
N ARG A 33 -4.51 -20.49 0.66
CA ARG A 33 -5.74 -19.73 0.47
C ARG A 33 -5.51 -18.27 0.90
N THR A 34 -5.44 -17.36 -0.05
CA THR A 34 -5.20 -15.93 0.22
C THR A 34 -6.48 -15.09 0.07
N ALA A 35 -7.51 -15.60 -0.63
CA ALA A 35 -8.76 -14.89 -0.85
C ALA A 35 -9.94 -15.87 -1.01
N PRO A 36 -10.88 -15.92 -0.03
CA PRO A 36 -10.79 -15.28 1.27
C PRO A 36 -9.67 -15.89 2.13
N ALA A 37 -9.15 -15.09 3.04
CA ALA A 37 -8.26 -15.57 4.10
C ALA A 37 -8.94 -16.72 4.89
N PRO A 38 -8.17 -17.72 5.32
CA PRO A 38 -8.71 -18.82 6.11
C PRO A 38 -9.24 -18.33 7.46
N ALA A 39 -10.20 -19.08 8.04
CA ALA A 39 -10.74 -18.81 9.36
C ALA A 39 -10.67 -20.09 10.21
N PRO A 40 -9.86 -20.14 11.30
CA PRO A 40 -8.93 -19.09 11.71
C PRO A 40 -7.76 -18.95 10.73
N ASP A 41 -7.25 -17.72 10.56
CA ASP A 41 -5.98 -17.50 9.90
C ASP A 41 -4.86 -17.73 10.92
N GLN A 42 -4.16 -18.85 10.77
CA GLN A 42 -3.15 -19.25 11.75
C GLN A 42 -1.89 -18.39 11.59
N PRO A 43 -1.37 -17.78 12.67
CA PRO A 43 -0.19 -16.92 12.60
C PRO A 43 1.03 -17.70 12.08
N ILE A 44 1.65 -17.21 11.01
CA ILE A 44 2.82 -17.85 10.39
C ILE A 44 4.09 -17.62 11.20
N GLU A 45 4.11 -16.56 12.02
CA GLU A 45 5.26 -16.09 12.79
C GLU A 45 5.81 -17.18 13.70
N GLN A 46 4.92 -17.97 14.34
CA GLN A 46 5.32 -19.05 15.24
C GLN A 46 6.12 -20.15 14.52
N PHE A 47 5.86 -20.36 13.23
CA PHE A 47 6.56 -21.35 12.40
C PHE A 47 7.88 -20.81 11.83
N LEU A 48 8.04 -19.49 11.76
CA LEU A 48 9.26 -18.82 11.29
C LEU A 48 10.23 -18.53 12.45
N HIS A 49 9.71 -18.11 13.59
CA HIS A 49 10.47 -17.57 14.71
C HIS A 49 10.41 -18.44 15.97
N GLY A 50 9.50 -19.43 16.02
CA GLY A 50 9.26 -20.27 17.18
C GLY A 50 8.22 -19.68 18.14
N ILE A 51 7.61 -20.56 18.94
CA ILE A 51 6.77 -20.17 20.08
C ILE A 51 7.69 -19.58 21.14
N SER A 52 7.40 -18.36 21.52
CA SER A 52 8.06 -17.63 22.59
C SER A 52 7.00 -16.95 23.44
N ASP A 53 7.27 -16.84 24.74
CA ASP A 53 6.46 -16.05 25.67
C ASP A 53 6.68 -14.53 25.46
N THR A 54 7.62 -14.16 24.58
CA THR A 54 7.80 -12.77 24.13
C THR A 54 6.54 -12.32 23.39
N ARG A 55 5.73 -11.49 24.06
CA ARG A 55 4.60 -10.81 23.43
C ARG A 55 5.12 -10.00 22.23
N PRO A 56 4.42 -10.00 21.09
CA PRO A 56 4.85 -9.21 19.94
C PRO A 56 4.98 -7.73 20.36
N PRO A 57 6.04 -7.05 19.90
CA PRO A 57 6.21 -5.64 20.23
C PRO A 57 5.05 -4.80 19.67
N VAL A 58 4.92 -3.59 20.19
CA VAL A 58 4.13 -2.54 19.57
C VAL A 58 5.06 -1.79 18.63
N GLY A 59 4.63 -1.61 17.39
CA GLY A 59 5.32 -0.76 16.44
C GLY A 59 4.95 0.69 16.67
N VAL A 60 5.92 1.57 16.88
CA VAL A 60 5.69 3.02 17.05
C VAL A 60 6.24 3.76 15.84
N VAL A 61 5.39 4.61 15.25
CA VAL A 61 5.71 5.41 14.07
C VAL A 61 5.50 6.88 14.40
N TRP A 62 6.51 7.72 14.16
CA TRP A 62 6.43 9.16 14.36
C TRP A 62 6.10 9.85 13.04
N ARG A 63 5.05 10.66 13.06
CA ARG A 63 4.53 11.34 11.87
C ARG A 63 4.35 12.82 12.13
N HIS A 64 4.64 13.64 11.14
CA HIS A 64 4.41 15.08 11.21
C HIS A 64 2.90 15.37 11.06
N LEU A 65 2.15 15.18 12.15
CA LEU A 65 0.71 15.40 12.23
C LEU A 65 0.44 16.81 12.74
N HIS A 66 -0.06 17.66 11.86
CA HIS A 66 -0.50 19.02 12.16
C HIS A 66 -2.01 19.15 11.94
N GLY A 67 -2.61 20.11 12.64
CA GLY A 67 -4.04 20.36 12.56
C GLY A 67 -4.87 19.36 13.38
N PRO A 68 -6.20 19.40 13.18
CA PRO A 68 -7.12 18.71 14.06
C PRO A 68 -7.07 17.17 13.81
N PRO A 69 -7.31 16.33 14.84
CA PRO A 69 -7.13 14.88 14.77
C PRO A 69 -7.85 14.19 13.61
N GLU A 70 -8.97 14.74 13.15
CA GLU A 70 -9.79 14.18 12.07
C GLU A 70 -9.00 14.04 10.75
N ARG A 71 -8.00 14.91 10.51
CA ARG A 71 -7.15 14.85 9.31
C ARG A 71 -6.02 13.83 9.42
N TRP A 72 -5.73 13.30 10.61
CA TRP A 72 -4.57 12.42 10.81
C TRP A 72 -4.70 11.11 10.04
N VAL A 73 -5.91 10.56 9.96
CA VAL A 73 -6.20 9.34 9.19
C VAL A 73 -5.84 9.55 7.72
N GLU A 74 -6.30 10.65 7.13
CA GLU A 74 -6.04 10.98 5.73
C GLU A 74 -4.54 11.14 5.46
N LEU A 75 -3.83 11.86 6.33
CA LEU A 75 -2.38 12.09 6.20
C LEU A 75 -1.56 10.81 6.31
N VAL A 76 -1.96 9.90 7.20
CA VAL A 76 -1.30 8.58 7.35
C VAL A 76 -1.61 7.69 6.14
N ASP A 77 -2.82 7.76 5.58
CA ASP A 77 -3.22 6.99 4.40
C ASP A 77 -2.66 7.52 3.07
N GLU A 78 -2.27 8.80 3.01
CA GLU A 78 -1.52 9.37 1.89
C GLU A 78 -0.14 8.72 1.75
N LEU A 79 0.49 8.40 2.89
CA LEU A 79 1.77 7.71 2.91
C LEU A 79 1.75 6.59 3.99
N PRO A 80 1.15 5.42 3.73
CA PRO A 80 0.97 4.35 4.73
C PRO A 80 2.27 3.98 5.45
N PRO A 81 2.26 3.71 6.77
CA PRO A 81 3.46 3.28 7.47
C PRO A 81 4.12 2.01 6.93
N VAL A 82 5.44 1.93 7.04
CA VAL A 82 6.24 0.75 6.62
C VAL A 82 7.20 0.31 7.73
N ALA A 83 7.72 -0.91 7.64
CA ALA A 83 8.59 -1.46 8.67
C ALA A 83 9.87 -0.62 8.93
N GLU A 84 10.39 0.10 7.92
CA GLU A 84 11.60 0.92 8.08
C GLU A 84 11.42 2.17 8.94
N GLU A 85 10.19 2.66 9.07
CA GLU A 85 9.86 3.83 9.90
C GLU A 85 9.30 3.43 11.27
N THR A 86 9.26 2.14 11.57
CA THR A 86 8.65 1.59 12.80
C THR A 86 9.74 1.23 13.81
N LEU A 87 9.60 1.75 15.04
CA LEU A 87 10.40 1.31 16.18
C LEU A 87 9.59 0.31 17.02
N GLU A 88 10.12 -0.89 17.21
CA GLU A 88 9.49 -1.92 18.03
C GLU A 88 9.82 -1.73 19.51
N VAL A 89 8.80 -1.62 20.36
CA VAL A 89 8.94 -1.50 21.81
C VAL A 89 7.95 -2.40 22.55
N PRO A 90 8.23 -2.82 23.79
CA PRO A 90 7.25 -3.56 24.59
C PRO A 90 5.96 -2.75 24.78
N ALA A 91 4.80 -3.41 24.69
CA ALA A 91 3.50 -2.75 24.85
C ALA A 91 3.39 -1.98 26.18
N ALA A 92 3.93 -2.55 27.27
CA ALA A 92 3.95 -1.88 28.58
C ALA A 92 4.80 -0.59 28.57
N ALA A 93 5.93 -0.58 27.86
CA ALA A 93 6.79 0.59 27.72
C ALA A 93 6.09 1.72 26.94
N ALA A 94 5.44 1.38 25.82
CA ALA A 94 4.65 2.35 25.05
C ALA A 94 3.50 2.95 25.87
N ARG A 95 2.75 2.11 26.62
CA ARG A 95 1.65 2.56 27.47
C ARG A 95 2.12 3.52 28.57
N ARG A 96 3.19 3.18 29.29
CA ARG A 96 3.77 4.03 30.35
C ARG A 96 4.27 5.36 29.79
N TRP A 97 4.97 5.30 28.66
CA TRP A 97 5.47 6.47 27.95
C TRP A 97 4.35 7.46 27.59
N LEU A 98 3.26 6.97 26.99
CA LEU A 98 2.12 7.81 26.58
C LEU A 98 1.31 8.33 27.77
N THR A 99 1.19 7.56 28.84
CA THR A 99 0.48 7.95 30.07
C THR A 99 1.31 8.86 30.99
N GLY A 100 2.61 9.05 30.71
CA GLY A 100 3.50 9.89 31.51
C GLY A 100 3.89 9.27 32.87
N VAL A 101 3.64 7.98 33.06
CA VAL A 101 4.02 7.23 34.27
C VAL A 101 5.54 7.03 34.29
N ASP A 102 6.15 7.21 35.47
CA ASP A 102 7.59 7.17 35.76
C ASP A 102 8.39 6.28 34.79
N LEU A 103 9.40 6.83 34.12
CA LEU A 103 10.10 6.18 33.00
C LEU A 103 11.44 5.55 33.43
N ASP A 104 11.85 5.72 34.69
CA ASP A 104 13.13 5.25 35.24
C ASP A 104 13.10 3.82 35.82
N THR A 105 11.93 3.18 35.88
CA THR A 105 11.84 1.80 36.42
C THR A 105 12.29 0.78 35.38
N THR A 106 13.33 0.03 35.73
CA THR A 106 13.98 -1.02 34.94
C THR A 106 12.99 -2.05 34.42
N VAL A 107 13.02 -2.33 33.12
CA VAL A 107 12.17 -3.33 32.45
C VAL A 107 12.78 -4.71 32.64
N SER A 108 11.98 -5.65 33.16
CA SER A 108 12.22 -7.09 33.04
C SER A 108 11.28 -7.61 31.95
N ASP A 109 11.80 -8.38 30.98
CA ASP A 109 11.04 -8.96 29.86
C ASP A 109 10.03 -10.05 30.28
N LEU A 110 9.92 -10.32 31.59
CA LEU A 110 8.94 -11.23 32.16
C LEU A 110 7.78 -10.43 32.75
N ASP A 111 6.76 -10.23 31.93
CA ASP A 111 5.46 -9.68 32.34
C ASP A 111 4.66 -10.77 33.10
N THR A 112 5.23 -11.25 34.22
CA THR A 112 4.59 -12.20 35.15
C THR A 112 4.56 -11.63 36.57
N THR A 113 3.84 -10.53 36.78
CA THR A 113 3.30 -10.17 38.10
C THR A 113 1.95 -9.50 37.87
N ARG A 114 0.85 -10.23 38.03
CA ARG A 114 -0.02 -10.15 39.21
C ARG A 114 -0.23 -8.69 39.66
N GLU A 115 -1.44 -8.20 39.44
CA GLU A 115 -2.04 -7.12 40.23
C GLU A 115 -1.72 -7.38 41.71
N GLY A 116 -0.90 -6.53 42.32
CA GLY A 116 -0.47 -6.67 43.71
C GLY A 116 1.01 -6.42 43.92
N SER A 117 1.44 -5.17 43.76
CA SER A 117 2.58 -4.66 44.53
C SER A 117 2.24 -3.25 44.99
N ASP A 118 2.34 -3.06 46.31
CA ASP A 118 2.08 -1.83 47.08
C ASP A 118 3.00 -0.66 46.67
N ALA A 119 2.89 -0.20 45.43
CA ALA A 119 3.42 1.09 45.03
C ALA A 119 2.39 2.16 45.42
N LYS A 120 2.76 3.06 46.33
CA LYS A 120 1.96 4.24 46.69
C LYS A 120 1.54 4.94 45.40
N GLU A 121 0.23 5.07 45.18
CA GLU A 121 -0.31 5.95 44.16
C GLU A 121 0.26 7.36 44.39
N PRO A 122 0.87 7.99 43.37
CA PRO A 122 1.30 9.38 43.49
C PRO A 122 0.09 10.28 43.78
N ASP A 123 0.25 11.27 44.67
CA ASP A 123 -0.80 12.22 45.11
C ASP A 123 -1.42 13.04 43.95
N THR A 124 -0.89 12.94 42.72
CA THR A 124 -1.46 13.53 41.51
C THR A 124 -1.21 12.60 40.32
N PRO A 125 -2.24 12.22 39.54
CA PRO A 125 -2.05 11.39 38.35
C PRO A 125 -1.17 12.14 37.34
N PRO A 126 -0.19 11.47 36.72
CA PRO A 126 0.67 12.10 35.73
C PRO A 126 -0.16 12.60 34.54
N THR A 127 0.16 13.79 34.04
CA THR A 127 -0.46 14.31 32.82
C THR A 127 -0.02 13.43 31.65
N PRO A 128 -0.96 12.83 30.89
CA PRO A 128 -0.61 12.00 29.74
C PRO A 128 0.13 12.84 28.70
N ARG A 129 1.12 12.23 28.04
CA ARG A 129 1.78 12.86 26.88
C ARG A 129 0.83 13.00 25.71
N LEU A 130 -0.07 12.03 25.56
CA LEU A 130 -1.08 12.01 24.52
C LEU A 130 -2.30 11.25 25.02
N GLU A 131 -3.49 11.83 24.87
CA GLU A 131 -4.74 11.21 25.30
C GLU A 131 -5.19 10.08 24.36
N GLN A 132 -4.90 10.23 23.07
CA GLN A 132 -5.26 9.28 22.02
C GLN A 132 -4.13 9.14 21.01
N VAL A 133 -3.88 7.91 20.57
CA VAL A 133 -2.98 7.57 19.46
C VAL A 133 -3.80 7.01 18.30
N LEU A 134 -3.23 7.03 17.10
CA LEU A 134 -3.83 6.36 15.96
C LEU A 134 -3.32 4.92 15.90
N ARG A 135 -4.20 3.93 16.05
CA ARG A 135 -3.89 2.54 15.71
C ARG A 135 -4.04 2.36 14.21
N TYR A 136 -2.99 1.87 13.56
CA TYR A 136 -2.95 1.64 12.12
C TYR A 136 -2.93 0.14 11.81
N ARG A 137 -3.90 -0.34 11.03
CA ARG A 137 -3.95 -1.74 10.54
C ARG A 137 -3.83 -1.88 9.04
N GLY A 138 -3.95 -0.77 8.32
CA GLY A 138 -4.04 -0.74 6.88
C GLY A 138 -4.75 0.53 6.45
N ARG A 139 -4.79 0.73 5.14
CA ARG A 139 -5.40 1.91 4.53
C ARG A 139 -6.89 1.94 4.78
N GLY A 140 -7.42 3.04 5.32
CA GLY A 140 -8.83 3.17 5.70
C GLY A 140 -9.22 2.39 6.97
N GLU A 141 -8.27 1.70 7.62
CA GLU A 141 -8.48 0.93 8.86
C GLU A 141 -7.76 1.56 10.06
N ALA A 142 -7.50 2.88 10.00
CA ALA A 142 -6.91 3.61 11.10
C ALA A 142 -8.00 4.10 12.07
N GLU A 143 -7.78 3.95 13.37
CA GLU A 143 -8.73 4.34 14.41
C GLU A 143 -8.05 4.96 15.62
N PHE A 144 -8.74 5.90 16.26
CA PHE A 144 -8.26 6.52 17.51
C PHE A 144 -8.48 5.58 18.69
N ILE A 145 -7.40 5.33 19.44
CA ILE A 145 -7.43 4.55 20.67
C ILE A 145 -6.73 5.28 21.81
N THR A 146 -7.16 5.02 23.03
CA THR A 146 -6.45 5.45 24.24
C THR A 146 -5.21 4.58 24.48
N PRO A 147 -4.19 5.08 25.20
CA PRO A 147 -3.02 4.28 25.56
C PRO A 147 -3.35 2.94 26.23
N ALA A 148 -4.39 2.88 27.07
CA ALA A 148 -4.81 1.64 27.73
C ALA A 148 -5.27 0.53 26.76
N GLN A 149 -5.73 0.90 25.56
CA GLN A 149 -6.24 -0.02 24.54
C GLN A 149 -5.16 -0.60 23.63
N ILE A 150 -3.91 -0.13 23.71
CA ILE A 150 -2.77 -0.59 22.88
C ILE A 150 -2.45 -2.05 23.20
N ARG A 151 -2.50 -2.96 22.24
CA ARG A 151 -2.20 -4.38 22.42
C ARG A 151 -0.86 -4.77 21.77
N PRO A 152 -0.18 -5.82 22.27
CA PRO A 152 0.93 -6.46 21.56
C PRO A 152 0.58 -6.70 20.08
N GLY A 153 1.47 -6.32 19.16
CA GLY A 153 1.25 -6.40 17.71
C GLY A 153 0.50 -5.22 17.08
N ASP A 154 0.01 -4.25 17.86
CA ASP A 154 -0.52 -3.00 17.29
C ASP A 154 0.63 -2.16 16.69
N THR A 155 0.37 -1.52 15.55
CA THR A 155 1.17 -0.40 15.05
C THR A 155 0.46 0.89 15.44
N ILE A 156 1.12 1.76 16.19
CA ILE A 156 0.59 3.06 16.59
C ILE A 156 1.34 4.19 15.88
N VAL A 157 0.60 5.20 15.44
CA VAL A 157 1.14 6.43 14.87
C VAL A 157 0.96 7.57 15.86
N VAL A 158 2.04 8.31 16.08
CA VAL A 158 2.10 9.40 17.04
C VAL A 158 2.70 10.67 16.40
N PRO A 159 2.34 11.87 16.86
CA PRO A 159 2.94 13.11 16.35
C PRO A 159 4.44 13.21 16.67
N THR A 160 5.25 13.78 15.78
CA THR A 160 6.70 13.95 16.02
C THR A 160 7.06 14.75 17.27
N HIS A 161 6.23 15.72 17.66
CA HIS A 161 6.51 16.63 18.77
C HIS A 161 6.43 15.98 20.16
N ILE A 162 5.94 14.75 20.30
CA ILE A 162 5.82 14.11 21.62
C ILE A 162 7.15 13.52 22.14
N GLY A 163 8.18 13.48 21.30
CA GLY A 163 9.49 12.94 21.60
C GLY A 163 9.51 11.42 21.72
N GLY A 164 10.32 10.89 22.65
CA GLY A 164 10.41 9.46 22.93
C GLY A 164 11.39 8.66 22.07
N CYS A 165 12.04 9.27 21.08
CA CYS A 165 13.01 8.64 20.21
C CYS A 165 14.11 9.64 19.82
N ASP A 166 15.35 9.17 19.71
CA ASP A 166 16.49 9.94 19.22
C ASP A 166 17.27 9.15 18.14
N GLU A 167 18.48 9.59 17.79
CA GLU A 167 19.29 8.93 16.77
C GLU A 167 19.80 7.53 17.16
N PHE A 168 19.74 7.18 18.44
CA PHE A 168 20.14 5.88 18.98
C PHE A 168 18.94 4.95 19.23
N GLY A 169 17.71 5.46 19.12
CA GLY A 169 16.48 4.69 19.19
C GLY A 169 15.58 5.12 20.34
N TRP A 170 15.03 4.15 21.07
CA TRP A 170 14.04 4.40 22.13
C TRP A 170 14.63 5.24 23.27
N HIS A 171 14.12 6.47 23.43
CA HIS A 171 14.53 7.41 24.47
C HIS A 171 13.27 8.03 25.12
N PRO A 172 12.55 7.27 25.97
CA PRO A 172 11.20 7.62 26.41
C PRO A 172 11.13 8.94 27.19
N THR A 173 12.21 9.35 27.85
CA THR A 173 12.27 10.62 28.60
C THR A 173 12.47 11.84 27.69
N SER A 174 12.90 11.64 26.43
CA SER A 174 13.14 12.75 25.50
C SER A 174 11.84 13.47 25.17
N ARG A 175 11.93 14.79 25.08
CA ARG A 175 10.88 15.71 24.64
C ARG A 175 11.21 16.40 23.31
N GLU A 176 12.41 16.13 22.78
CA GLU A 176 12.83 16.67 21.49
C GLU A 176 11.97 16.08 20.36
N ALA A 177 11.63 16.88 19.37
CA ALA A 177 10.82 16.42 18.25
C ALA A 177 11.57 15.34 17.46
N VAL A 178 10.88 14.22 17.21
CA VAL A 178 11.42 13.10 16.44
C VAL A 178 11.40 13.43 14.95
N LEU A 179 12.41 13.00 14.20
CA LEU A 179 12.42 13.14 12.74
C LEU A 179 11.35 12.22 12.12
N ASP A 180 10.47 12.77 11.30
CA ASP A 180 9.58 11.98 10.45
C ASP A 180 10.40 11.38 9.29
N VAL A 181 10.71 10.09 9.40
CA VAL A 181 11.56 9.36 8.45
C VAL A 181 10.78 8.72 7.28
N ALA A 182 9.47 9.00 7.14
CA ALA A 182 8.66 8.34 6.11
C ALA A 182 9.14 8.65 4.68
N ASP A 183 9.69 9.85 4.45
CA ASP A 183 10.29 10.25 3.17
C ASP A 183 11.62 9.53 2.89
N LEU A 184 12.25 8.92 3.89
CA LEU A 184 13.54 8.22 3.78
C LEU A 184 13.38 6.71 3.57
N ALA A 185 12.17 6.18 3.70
CA ALA A 185 11.90 4.75 3.59
C ALA A 185 12.02 4.25 2.13
N THR A 186 12.97 3.35 1.89
CA THR A 186 13.28 2.78 0.57
C THR A 186 12.63 1.41 0.34
N ARG A 187 12.44 0.58 1.38
CA ARG A 187 11.78 -0.74 1.29
C ARG A 187 10.29 -0.66 0.98
N ARG A 188 9.69 0.54 0.97
CA ARG A 188 8.36 0.78 0.37
C ARG A 188 8.30 0.31 -1.08
N GLY A 189 9.45 0.16 -1.77
CA GLY A 189 9.52 -0.26 -3.18
C GLY A 189 9.02 0.80 -4.17
N ARG A 190 8.49 1.91 -3.63
CA ARG A 190 8.03 3.10 -4.33
C ARG A 190 8.53 4.33 -3.56
N PRO A 191 9.70 4.88 -3.95
CA PRO A 191 10.21 6.08 -3.32
C PRO A 191 9.19 7.22 -3.49
N VAL A 192 8.91 7.92 -2.40
CA VAL A 192 8.03 9.08 -2.37
C VAL A 192 8.71 10.15 -1.52
N VAL A 193 8.65 11.40 -1.98
CA VAL A 193 9.14 12.56 -1.23
C VAL A 193 8.00 13.55 -1.06
N ARG A 194 7.64 13.85 0.19
CA ARG A 194 6.76 14.97 0.52
C ARG A 194 7.50 16.30 0.32
N LEU A 195 6.92 17.17 -0.49
CA LEU A 195 7.41 18.52 -0.75
C LEU A 195 6.92 19.45 0.36
N GLY A 196 7.56 19.41 1.53
CA GLY A 196 7.14 20.18 2.70
C GLY A 196 8.24 20.37 3.74
N PRO A 197 7.89 20.90 4.92
CA PRO A 197 8.82 21.11 6.03
C PRO A 197 9.56 19.82 6.44
N THR A 198 8.93 18.66 6.35
CA THR A 198 9.56 17.36 6.69
C THR A 198 10.84 17.10 5.90
N LEU A 199 10.85 17.40 4.60
CA LEU A 199 12.03 17.25 3.74
C LEU A 199 13.15 18.20 4.17
N VAL A 200 12.81 19.45 4.52
CA VAL A 200 13.78 20.46 4.98
C VAL A 200 14.39 20.03 6.32
N THR A 201 13.56 19.58 7.27
CA THR A 201 14.01 19.08 8.58
C THR A 201 14.91 17.86 8.42
N ALA A 202 14.55 16.92 7.54
CA ALA A 202 15.40 15.78 7.23
C ALA A 202 16.73 16.24 6.65
N ALA A 203 16.71 17.05 5.58
CA ALA A 203 17.92 17.53 4.89
C ALA A 203 18.88 18.27 5.85
N ARG A 204 18.35 19.08 6.77
CA ARG A 204 19.13 19.82 7.77
C ARG A 204 19.98 18.91 8.67
N ARG A 205 19.59 17.65 8.89
CA ARG A 205 20.39 16.68 9.65
C ARG A 205 21.75 16.40 9.01
N TRP A 206 21.88 16.61 7.70
CA TRP A 206 23.11 16.39 6.94
C TRP A 206 23.82 17.70 6.53
N GLY A 207 23.26 18.87 6.87
CA GLY A 207 23.90 20.17 6.68
C GLY A 207 22.93 21.28 6.24
N ASP A 208 23.25 22.53 6.59
CA ASP A 208 22.44 23.70 6.22
C ASP A 208 22.40 23.95 4.70
N GLU A 209 23.44 23.57 3.96
CA GLU A 209 23.45 23.63 2.49
C GLU A 209 22.36 22.72 1.89
N LEU A 210 22.20 21.51 2.41
CA LEU A 210 21.15 20.58 1.97
C LEU A 210 19.76 21.08 2.37
N ALA A 211 19.62 21.68 3.56
CA ALA A 211 18.38 22.33 3.98
C ALA A 211 17.98 23.44 3.02
N ALA A 212 18.91 24.30 2.61
CA ALA A 212 18.66 25.37 1.64
C ALA A 212 18.21 24.82 0.28
N LEU A 213 18.86 23.77 -0.24
CA LEU A 213 18.44 23.12 -1.49
C LEU A 213 17.03 22.52 -1.40
N ALA A 214 16.68 21.93 -0.25
CA ALA A 214 15.34 21.43 0.02
C ALA A 214 14.30 22.56 0.13
N GLU A 215 14.65 23.67 0.79
CA GLU A 215 13.80 24.86 0.90
C GLU A 215 13.48 25.44 -0.48
N GLU A 216 14.47 25.52 -1.39
CA GLU A 216 14.22 25.98 -2.75
C GLU A 216 13.31 25.04 -3.55
N LEU A 217 13.42 23.73 -3.34
CA LEU A 217 12.52 22.74 -3.94
C LEU A 217 11.08 22.89 -3.43
N VAL A 218 10.89 23.11 -2.13
CA VAL A 218 9.58 23.37 -1.52
C VAL A 218 9.02 24.71 -2.00
N ALA A 219 9.85 25.75 -2.10
CA ALA A 219 9.44 27.06 -2.61
C ALA A 219 8.98 26.99 -4.06
N GLN A 220 9.67 26.21 -4.91
CA GLN A 220 9.20 25.93 -6.26
C GLN A 220 7.84 25.23 -6.25
N ALA A 221 7.64 24.23 -5.38
CA ALA A 221 6.36 23.54 -5.25
C ALA A 221 5.22 24.49 -4.86
N LYS A 222 5.48 25.42 -3.93
CA LYS A 222 4.52 26.47 -3.55
C LYS A 222 4.15 27.35 -4.76
N ALA A 223 5.15 27.85 -5.50
CA ALA A 223 4.92 28.73 -6.64
C ALA A 223 4.18 28.01 -7.79
N ASP A 224 4.57 26.78 -8.11
CA ASP A 224 3.93 26.01 -9.18
C ASP A 224 2.47 25.68 -8.82
N ALA A 225 2.16 25.40 -7.55
CA ALA A 225 0.81 25.07 -7.09
C ALA A 225 -0.23 26.19 -7.32
N GLU A 226 0.21 27.45 -7.40
CA GLU A 226 -0.66 28.59 -7.73
C GLU A 226 -1.13 28.56 -9.19
N THR A 227 -0.35 27.96 -10.08
CA THR A 227 -0.60 27.96 -11.54
C THR A 227 -1.07 26.59 -12.03
N THR A 228 -0.47 25.51 -11.53
CA THR A 228 -0.74 24.14 -11.95
C THR A 228 -0.52 23.17 -10.81
N LEU A 229 -1.46 22.26 -10.61
CA LEU A 229 -1.29 21.16 -9.66
C LEU A 229 -0.38 20.04 -10.22
N ARG A 230 0.05 20.16 -11.49
CA ARG A 230 0.82 19.15 -12.22
C ARG A 230 1.91 19.81 -13.07
N PRO A 231 2.98 20.31 -12.44
CA PRO A 231 4.08 20.93 -13.16
C PRO A 231 4.90 19.90 -13.95
N GLY A 232 5.71 20.41 -14.88
CA GLY A 232 6.67 19.58 -15.60
C GLY A 232 7.71 18.97 -14.66
N VAL A 233 8.09 17.71 -14.91
CA VAL A 233 9.03 16.95 -14.06
C VAL A 233 10.47 17.47 -14.14
N GLY A 234 10.86 18.08 -15.27
CA GLY A 234 12.25 18.49 -15.54
C GLY A 234 12.87 19.38 -14.46
N PRO A 235 12.23 20.50 -14.08
CA PRO A 235 12.69 21.37 -13.00
C PRO A 235 12.89 20.64 -11.65
N TYR A 236 11.94 19.80 -11.24
CA TYR A 236 12.00 19.04 -9.99
C TYR A 236 13.12 18.01 -10.01
N ARG A 237 13.28 17.30 -11.13
CA ARG A 237 14.38 16.35 -11.32
C ARG A 237 15.73 17.02 -11.11
N LYS A 238 15.96 18.18 -11.72
CA LYS A 238 17.23 18.91 -11.61
C LYS A 238 17.55 19.29 -10.16
N ARG A 239 16.55 19.74 -9.39
CA ARG A 239 16.72 20.08 -7.97
C ARG A 239 16.98 18.84 -7.11
N LEU A 240 16.25 17.75 -7.35
CA LEU A 240 16.48 16.47 -6.66
C LEU A 240 17.88 15.90 -6.96
N GLU A 241 18.38 16.06 -8.18
CA GLU A 241 19.75 15.71 -8.55
C GLU A 241 20.78 16.54 -7.78
N ALA A 242 20.55 17.85 -7.63
CA ALA A 242 21.41 18.72 -6.82
C ALA A 242 21.45 18.30 -5.35
N ILE A 243 20.28 17.99 -4.74
CA ILE A 243 20.20 17.49 -3.36
C ILE A 243 20.94 16.14 -3.25
N ARG A 244 20.76 15.22 -4.20
CA ARG A 244 21.45 13.93 -4.22
C ARG A 244 22.96 14.09 -4.28
N ASP A 245 23.45 14.99 -5.13
CA ASP A 245 24.88 15.17 -5.37
C ASP A 245 25.58 15.82 -4.17
N ALA A 246 24.89 16.71 -3.46
CA ALA A 246 25.35 17.29 -2.20
C ALA A 246 25.20 16.34 -1.00
N ALA A 247 24.29 15.35 -1.05
CA ALA A 247 24.04 14.47 0.07
C ALA A 247 25.19 13.46 0.30
N PRO A 248 25.65 13.28 1.56
CA PRO A 248 26.62 12.25 1.89
C PRO A 248 26.02 10.84 1.71
N ALA A 249 26.87 9.81 1.70
CA ALA A 249 26.41 8.43 1.69
C ALA A 249 25.51 8.16 2.91
N GLY A 250 24.29 7.71 2.68
CA GLY A 250 23.30 7.51 3.73
C GLY A 250 21.85 7.45 3.21
N PRO A 251 20.85 7.40 4.12
CA PRO A 251 19.45 7.17 3.77
C PRO A 251 18.87 8.18 2.78
N LEU A 252 19.16 9.48 2.98
CA LEU A 252 18.69 10.54 2.09
C LEU A 252 19.20 10.34 0.65
N ARG A 253 20.49 10.10 0.48
CA ARG A 253 21.10 9.85 -0.84
C ARG A 253 20.57 8.57 -1.47
N SER A 254 20.48 7.47 -0.73
CA SER A 254 19.95 6.20 -1.22
C SER A 254 18.49 6.31 -1.67
N MET A 255 17.67 7.05 -0.92
CA MET A 255 16.29 7.34 -1.32
C MET A 255 16.23 8.17 -2.59
N LEU A 256 17.02 9.24 -2.71
CA LEU A 256 17.04 10.09 -3.89
C LEU A 256 17.54 9.34 -5.13
N GLU A 257 18.55 8.47 -4.99
CA GLU A 257 19.02 7.57 -6.05
C GLU A 257 17.91 6.61 -6.48
N ALA A 258 17.22 5.96 -5.53
CA ALA A 258 16.12 5.07 -5.82
C ALA A 258 14.98 5.81 -6.55
N LEU A 259 14.64 7.04 -6.14
CA LEU A 259 13.62 7.88 -6.76
C LEU A 259 14.04 8.29 -8.19
N LEU A 260 15.23 8.86 -8.35
CA LEU A 260 15.73 9.41 -9.62
C LEU A 260 15.95 8.35 -10.71
N ASN A 261 16.17 7.09 -10.31
CA ASN A 261 16.24 5.92 -11.20
C ASN A 261 14.87 5.44 -11.72
N THR A 262 13.79 6.18 -11.41
CA THR A 262 12.43 5.89 -11.90
C THR A 262 11.90 7.02 -12.78
N ALA A 263 10.81 6.74 -13.50
CA ALA A 263 9.99 7.78 -14.10
C ALA A 263 9.27 8.53 -12.97
N LEU A 264 9.58 9.81 -12.82
CA LEU A 264 9.02 10.64 -11.75
C LEU A 264 7.66 11.21 -12.15
N ARG A 265 6.82 11.44 -11.15
CA ARG A 265 5.62 12.25 -11.23
C ARG A 265 5.63 13.26 -10.08
N VAL A 266 5.19 14.48 -10.38
CA VAL A 266 4.99 15.54 -9.38
C VAL A 266 3.49 15.87 -9.33
N SER A 267 2.92 15.77 -8.13
CA SER A 267 1.53 16.12 -7.86
C SER A 267 1.50 17.13 -6.72
N LEU A 268 0.89 18.30 -6.94
CA LEU A 268 0.81 19.37 -5.93
C LEU A 268 -0.59 19.44 -5.33
N VAL A 269 -0.67 19.96 -4.11
CA VAL A 269 -1.93 20.17 -3.39
C VAL A 269 -2.31 21.65 -3.51
N PRO A 270 -3.59 22.00 -3.77
CA PRO A 270 -4.03 23.38 -3.77
C PRO A 270 -3.69 24.07 -2.45
N GLY A 271 -3.22 25.32 -2.49
CA GLY A 271 -3.33 26.18 -1.31
C GLY A 271 -4.81 26.46 -1.06
N GLU A 272 -5.28 26.31 0.18
CA GLU A 272 -6.61 26.82 0.55
C GLU A 272 -6.66 28.31 0.16
N ARG A 273 -7.56 28.67 -0.76
CA ARG A 273 -7.89 30.09 -0.98
C ARG A 273 -8.68 30.52 0.24
N ASP A 274 -8.39 31.72 0.75
CA ASP A 274 -9.27 32.46 1.67
C ASP A 274 -10.65 32.65 1.03
N ASP A 275 -11.52 31.64 1.12
CA ASP A 275 -12.95 31.82 0.92
C ASP A 275 -13.51 32.32 2.26
N PRO A 276 -14.08 33.55 2.32
CA PRO A 276 -14.65 34.05 3.56
C PRO A 276 -15.78 33.12 4.01
N PRO A 277 -15.91 32.82 5.31
CA PRO A 277 -16.89 31.87 5.79
C PRO A 277 -18.29 32.32 5.36
N HIS A 278 -18.99 31.43 4.65
CA HIS A 278 -20.41 31.57 4.36
C HIS A 278 -21.15 31.82 5.69
N ARG A 279 -21.63 33.05 5.86
CA ARG A 279 -22.54 33.45 6.92
C ARG A 279 -23.89 32.80 6.67
N ASP A 280 -24.07 31.58 7.15
CA ASP A 280 -25.39 31.10 7.53
C ASP A 280 -25.59 31.33 9.03
N ALA A 281 -26.60 32.15 9.31
CA ALA A 281 -26.94 32.68 10.60
C ALA A 281 -27.50 31.60 11.53
N VAL A 282 -26.84 31.39 12.67
CA VAL A 282 -27.54 31.10 13.93
C VAL A 282 -26.90 31.94 15.03
N ALA A 283 -27.70 32.88 15.54
CA ALA A 283 -27.34 33.78 16.61
C ALA A 283 -27.05 33.02 17.92
N GLY A 284 -25.88 33.29 18.52
CA GLY A 284 -25.52 32.80 19.84
C GLY A 284 -24.39 33.64 20.43
N ASN A 285 -24.76 34.59 21.30
CA ASN A 285 -23.89 35.44 22.11
C ASN A 285 -22.66 34.72 22.68
N ARG A 286 -21.48 35.34 22.58
CA ARG A 286 -20.53 35.48 23.70
C ARG A 286 -19.45 36.54 23.45
N LEU A 287 -19.08 37.18 24.56
CA LEU A 287 -18.31 38.40 24.74
C LEU A 287 -16.86 38.31 24.23
N GLY A 288 -16.32 39.49 23.87
CA GLY A 288 -14.97 39.67 23.36
C GLY A 288 -13.84 39.41 24.37
N VAL A 289 -12.69 39.04 23.79
CA VAL A 289 -11.35 39.10 24.39
C VAL A 289 -10.38 39.51 23.27
N ALA A 290 -9.33 40.24 23.68
CA ALA A 290 -8.46 41.12 22.91
C ALA A 290 -7.63 40.49 21.77
N ASP A 291 -7.22 41.37 20.85
CA ASP A 291 -6.23 41.18 19.80
C ASP A 291 -4.98 40.42 20.27
N HIS A 292 -4.85 39.19 19.80
CA HIS A 292 -3.56 38.54 19.63
C HIS A 292 -3.38 38.26 18.14
N HIS A 293 -2.26 38.74 17.60
CA HIS A 293 -1.81 38.51 16.23
C HIS A 293 -1.64 37.00 16.03
N VAL A 294 -2.64 36.35 15.44
CA VAL A 294 -2.59 34.95 15.00
C VAL A 294 -1.75 34.93 13.71
N PRO A 295 -0.65 34.16 13.64
CA PRO A 295 0.09 34.00 12.39
C PRO A 295 -0.81 33.32 11.36
N ASP A 296 -0.77 33.89 10.15
CA ASP A 296 -1.44 33.48 8.90
C ASP A 296 -1.81 31.98 8.81
N GLU A 297 -3.11 31.67 8.73
CA GLU A 297 -3.66 30.30 8.70
C GLU A 297 -3.28 29.52 7.41
N CYS A 298 -2.67 30.18 6.43
CA CYS A 298 -2.29 29.65 5.12
C CYS A 298 -1.14 28.61 5.13
N ASP A 299 -0.42 28.40 6.24
CA ASP A 299 0.77 27.51 6.29
C ASP A 299 0.53 26.13 6.95
N ASN A 300 -0.73 25.74 7.19
CA ASN A 300 -1.09 24.51 7.90
C ASN A 300 -1.05 23.20 7.08
N LEU A 301 -0.62 23.21 5.82
CA LEU A 301 -0.45 21.97 5.05
C LEU A 301 0.88 21.28 5.42
N PRO A 302 0.88 19.98 5.83
CA PRO A 302 2.10 19.27 6.21
C PRO A 302 3.07 19.08 5.03
N HIS A 303 2.56 19.18 3.79
CA HIS A 303 3.35 19.27 2.56
C HIS A 303 2.52 19.88 1.43
N ARG A 304 3.19 20.46 0.42
CA ARG A 304 2.60 21.14 -0.74
C ARG A 304 2.48 20.25 -1.97
N GLY A 305 2.93 19.01 -1.87
CA GLY A 305 2.86 18.03 -2.95
C GLY A 305 3.73 16.80 -2.70
N LEU A 306 3.68 15.86 -3.64
CA LEU A 306 4.42 14.62 -3.61
C LEU A 306 5.22 14.48 -4.90
N VAL A 307 6.48 14.06 -4.78
CA VAL A 307 7.22 13.45 -5.89
C VAL A 307 7.16 11.94 -5.72
N THR A 308 6.60 11.25 -6.70
CA THR A 308 6.37 9.80 -6.65
C THR A 308 7.03 9.13 -7.84
N CYS A 309 7.36 7.84 -7.70
CA CYS A 309 7.70 7.01 -8.85
C CYS A 309 6.43 6.54 -9.59
N GLN A 310 6.48 6.50 -10.91
CA GLN A 310 5.40 6.01 -11.77
C GLN A 310 5.32 4.47 -11.84
N ARG A 311 6.02 3.74 -10.96
CA ARG A 311 5.96 2.27 -10.97
C ARG A 311 4.53 1.84 -10.63
N ALA A 312 3.94 1.05 -11.53
CA ALA A 312 2.70 0.34 -11.28
C ALA A 312 2.78 -0.41 -9.95
N LEU A 313 1.94 -0.03 -8.97
CA LEU A 313 0.97 -1.01 -8.48
C LEU A 313 1.50 -2.27 -7.77
N LEU A 314 2.71 -2.35 -7.19
CA LEU A 314 3.00 -3.46 -6.25
C LEU A 314 2.30 -3.16 -4.91
N GLY A 315 1.04 -3.56 -4.75
CA GLY A 315 0.43 -3.72 -3.42
C GLY A 315 -0.73 -2.82 -3.00
N ASP A 316 -1.68 -2.45 -3.89
CA ASP A 316 -3.00 -1.96 -3.43
C ASP A 316 -4.07 -2.27 -4.50
N ASP A 317 -4.28 -3.57 -4.77
CA ASP A 317 -5.24 -4.10 -5.77
C ASP A 317 -6.64 -4.39 -5.17
N ASP A 318 -6.94 -3.82 -3.99
CA ASP A 318 -8.18 -4.08 -3.24
C ASP A 318 -9.42 -3.44 -3.87
N THR A 319 -9.26 -2.72 -4.99
CA THR A 319 -10.37 -2.11 -5.73
C THR A 319 -10.36 -2.51 -7.20
N ALA A 320 -11.55 -2.58 -7.81
CA ALA A 320 -11.73 -2.93 -9.24
C ALA A 320 -10.97 -2.00 -10.22
N ALA A 321 -10.52 -0.83 -9.76
CA ALA A 321 -9.77 0.13 -10.57
C ALA A 321 -8.25 0.19 -10.26
N GLY A 322 -7.75 -0.56 -9.27
CA GLY A 322 -6.37 -0.44 -8.77
C GLY A 322 -5.31 -0.62 -9.86
N SER A 323 -5.48 -1.62 -10.73
CA SER A 323 -4.57 -1.89 -11.85
C SER A 323 -4.97 -1.17 -13.16
N SER A 324 -6.07 -0.42 -13.17
CA SER A 324 -6.72 0.10 -14.37
C SER A 324 -6.35 1.55 -14.71
N SER A 325 -5.38 2.13 -14.01
CA SER A 325 -4.92 3.51 -14.23
C SER A 325 -3.58 3.57 -14.95
N ALA A 326 -3.45 4.48 -15.91
CA ALA A 326 -2.23 4.74 -16.65
C ALA A 326 -2.15 6.24 -17.00
N PRO A 327 -0.94 6.79 -17.24
CA PRO A 327 -0.79 8.17 -17.70
C PRO A 327 -1.45 8.44 -19.07
N GLN A 328 -1.73 7.38 -19.83
CA GLN A 328 -2.30 7.42 -21.17
C GLN A 328 -3.28 6.27 -21.31
N ARG A 329 -4.31 6.47 -22.14
CA ARG A 329 -5.24 5.39 -22.50
C ARG A 329 -4.51 4.32 -23.29
N VAL A 330 -4.74 3.07 -22.93
CA VAL A 330 -4.14 1.90 -23.59
C VAL A 330 -5.25 1.02 -24.14
N ARG A 331 -5.18 0.68 -25.44
CA ARG A 331 -6.14 -0.23 -26.08
C ARG A 331 -6.03 -1.63 -25.49
N LEU A 332 -7.19 -2.28 -25.36
CA LEU A 332 -7.31 -3.60 -24.72
C LEU A 332 -6.56 -4.69 -25.49
N ASP A 333 -6.72 -4.73 -26.81
CA ASP A 333 -6.08 -5.70 -27.71
C ASP A 333 -4.54 -5.61 -27.67
N ALA A 334 -3.99 -4.40 -27.81
CA ALA A 334 -2.56 -4.15 -27.77
C ALA A 334 -1.97 -4.51 -26.39
N HIS A 335 -2.69 -4.20 -25.31
CA HIS A 335 -2.28 -4.57 -23.96
C HIS A 335 -2.25 -6.08 -23.76
N GLN A 336 -3.33 -6.78 -24.10
CA GLN A 336 -3.41 -8.25 -23.98
C GLN A 336 -2.31 -8.95 -24.78
N ALA A 337 -2.03 -8.49 -26.01
CA ALA A 337 -0.95 -9.02 -26.84
C ALA A 337 0.44 -8.80 -26.20
N ALA A 338 0.71 -7.61 -25.69
CA ALA A 338 1.97 -7.31 -25.00
C ALA A 338 2.16 -8.16 -23.74
N VAL A 339 1.12 -8.31 -22.92
CA VAL A 339 1.14 -9.12 -21.70
C VAL A 339 1.33 -10.60 -22.02
N ALA A 340 0.68 -11.12 -23.06
CA ALA A 340 0.88 -12.50 -23.52
C ALA A 340 2.33 -12.77 -23.99
N ALA A 341 2.88 -11.88 -24.82
CA ALA A 341 4.26 -11.99 -25.28
C ALA A 341 5.26 -11.93 -24.10
N ARG A 342 5.01 -11.04 -23.15
CA ARG A 342 5.80 -10.90 -21.93
C ARG A 342 5.73 -12.13 -21.03
N ALA A 343 4.54 -12.64 -20.75
CA ALA A 343 4.31 -13.81 -19.92
C ALA A 343 4.98 -15.05 -20.52
N ARG A 344 4.88 -15.23 -21.86
CA ARG A 344 5.60 -16.28 -22.59
C ARG A 344 7.11 -16.17 -22.40
N ARG A 345 7.68 -14.97 -22.54
CA ARG A 345 9.13 -14.74 -22.34
C ARG A 345 9.57 -15.11 -20.93
N PHE A 346 8.82 -14.72 -19.90
CA PHE A 346 9.11 -15.09 -18.51
C PHE A 346 9.05 -16.60 -18.31
N ALA A 347 7.97 -17.25 -18.75
CA ALA A 347 7.79 -18.70 -18.60
C ALA A 347 8.89 -19.50 -19.34
N THR A 348 9.27 -19.08 -20.54
CA THR A 348 10.37 -19.70 -21.31
C THR A 348 11.72 -19.48 -20.64
N ALA A 349 12.00 -18.28 -20.12
CA ALA A 349 13.25 -17.99 -19.41
C ALA A 349 13.41 -18.85 -18.13
N LEU A 350 12.29 -19.13 -17.46
CA LEU A 350 12.21 -20.06 -16.32
C LEU A 350 12.26 -21.54 -16.72
N ARG A 351 12.35 -21.84 -18.03
CA ARG A 351 12.42 -23.20 -18.60
C ARG A 351 11.23 -24.08 -18.22
N LEU A 352 10.04 -23.49 -18.14
CA LEU A 352 8.81 -24.24 -17.88
C LEU A 352 8.44 -25.16 -19.06
N PRO A 353 7.71 -26.26 -18.82
CA PRO A 353 7.26 -27.15 -19.89
C PRO A 353 6.43 -26.41 -20.94
N THR A 354 6.56 -26.79 -22.22
CA THR A 354 5.88 -26.11 -23.35
C THR A 354 4.38 -25.93 -23.11
N ARG A 355 3.68 -26.96 -22.62
CA ARG A 355 2.25 -26.88 -22.31
C ARG A 355 1.92 -25.81 -21.26
N VAL A 356 2.79 -25.61 -20.28
CA VAL A 356 2.64 -24.59 -19.23
C VAL A 356 2.94 -23.20 -19.78
N VAL A 357 3.99 -23.05 -20.60
CA VAL A 357 4.31 -21.79 -21.29
C VAL A 357 3.13 -21.32 -22.14
N GLU A 358 2.52 -22.22 -22.91
CA GLU A 358 1.34 -21.89 -23.71
C GLU A 358 0.12 -21.57 -22.84
N SER A 359 -0.10 -22.30 -21.75
CA SER A 359 -1.21 -22.01 -20.81
C SER A 359 -1.08 -20.61 -20.20
N VAL A 360 0.12 -20.23 -19.78
CA VAL A 360 0.41 -18.89 -19.23
C VAL A 360 0.23 -17.80 -20.29
N ALA A 361 0.72 -18.02 -21.52
CA ALA A 361 0.59 -17.06 -22.61
C ALA A 361 -0.88 -16.86 -23.01
N VAL A 362 -1.65 -17.94 -23.11
CA VAL A 362 -3.09 -17.88 -23.41
C VAL A 362 -3.86 -17.20 -22.29
N ALA A 363 -3.62 -17.55 -21.02
CA ALA A 363 -4.24 -16.87 -19.89
C ALA A 363 -3.93 -15.36 -19.90
N ALA A 364 -2.68 -14.98 -20.12
CA ALA A 364 -2.26 -13.59 -20.25
C ALA A 364 -2.95 -12.87 -21.43
N SER A 365 -3.23 -13.56 -22.54
CA SER A 365 -3.97 -12.96 -23.65
C SER A 365 -5.46 -12.73 -23.36
N TRP A 366 -6.04 -13.39 -22.34
CA TRP A 366 -7.47 -13.30 -22.03
C TRP A 366 -7.77 -12.71 -20.64
N HIS A 367 -6.75 -12.32 -19.87
CA HIS A 367 -6.92 -11.91 -18.47
C HIS A 367 -7.88 -10.73 -18.28
N ASP A 368 -7.91 -9.80 -19.23
CA ASP A 368 -8.67 -8.55 -19.16
C ASP A 368 -9.95 -8.55 -20.03
N GLU A 369 -10.40 -9.70 -20.56
CA GLU A 369 -11.62 -9.77 -21.40
C GLU A 369 -12.87 -9.22 -20.69
N GLY A 370 -12.96 -9.36 -19.37
CA GLY A 370 -14.05 -8.83 -18.57
C GLY A 370 -14.11 -7.30 -18.52
N LYS A 371 -13.05 -6.60 -18.95
CA LYS A 371 -13.08 -5.14 -19.13
C LYS A 371 -14.02 -4.72 -20.26
N ARG A 372 -14.47 -5.64 -21.11
CA ARG A 372 -15.47 -5.38 -22.16
C ARG A 372 -16.89 -5.14 -21.60
N ASP A 373 -17.12 -5.31 -20.29
CA ASP A 373 -18.34 -4.82 -19.64
C ASP A 373 -18.52 -3.31 -19.93
N PRO A 374 -19.65 -2.88 -20.51
CA PRO A 374 -19.89 -1.48 -20.84
C PRO A 374 -19.72 -0.53 -19.65
N ARG A 375 -20.11 -0.97 -18.45
CA ARG A 375 -19.95 -0.21 -17.20
C ARG A 375 -18.48 -0.07 -16.86
N PHE A 376 -17.68 -1.12 -17.04
CA PHE A 376 -16.24 -1.06 -16.84
C PHE A 376 -15.54 -0.17 -17.87
N GLN A 377 -16.00 -0.15 -19.12
CA GLN A 377 -15.49 0.81 -20.11
C GLN A 377 -15.81 2.26 -19.71
N ILE A 378 -17.03 2.56 -19.26
CA ILE A 378 -17.36 3.90 -18.73
C ILE A 378 -16.43 4.30 -17.58
N LEU A 379 -16.12 3.35 -16.69
CA LEU A 379 -15.14 3.56 -15.61
C LEU A 379 -13.75 3.93 -16.18
N LEU A 380 -13.27 3.22 -17.20
CA LEU A 380 -11.97 3.49 -17.84
C LEU A 380 -11.94 4.83 -18.61
N TRP A 381 -13.09 5.30 -19.07
CA TRP A 381 -13.25 6.60 -19.73
C TRP A 381 -13.50 7.75 -18.74
N GLY A 382 -13.40 7.52 -17.42
CA GLY A 382 -13.54 8.57 -16.42
C GLY A 382 -14.99 8.94 -16.10
N GLY A 383 -15.93 8.05 -16.36
CA GLY A 383 -17.36 8.32 -16.22
C GLY A 383 -18.02 8.90 -17.47
N ASP A 384 -17.25 9.17 -18.53
CA ASP A 384 -17.78 9.67 -19.79
C ASP A 384 -18.45 8.55 -20.60
N ARG A 385 -19.78 8.47 -20.49
CA ARG A 385 -20.58 7.46 -21.20
C ARG A 385 -20.55 7.64 -22.71
N ALA A 386 -20.67 8.88 -23.19
CA ALA A 386 -20.69 9.16 -24.62
C ALA A 386 -19.35 8.76 -25.25
N ALA A 387 -18.23 9.11 -24.62
CA ALA A 387 -16.91 8.73 -25.11
C ALA A 387 -16.68 7.21 -25.09
N ALA A 388 -17.16 6.50 -24.07
CA ALA A 388 -17.07 5.05 -24.00
C ALA A 388 -17.89 4.35 -25.09
N GLU A 389 -19.09 4.86 -25.41
CA GLU A 389 -19.99 4.29 -26.43
C GLU A 389 -19.49 4.49 -27.87
N VAL A 390 -18.89 5.66 -28.17
CA VAL A 390 -18.37 5.95 -29.53
C VAL A 390 -16.95 5.41 -29.76
N ALA A 391 -16.29 4.89 -28.72
CA ALA A 391 -14.93 4.38 -28.83
C ALA A 391 -14.90 3.15 -29.76
N GLU A 392 -14.11 3.23 -30.83
CA GLU A 392 -13.93 2.13 -31.79
C GLU A 392 -13.26 0.90 -31.14
N HIS A 393 -12.43 1.12 -30.12
CA HIS A 393 -11.69 0.08 -29.44
C HIS A 393 -11.82 0.19 -27.92
N PRO A 394 -12.07 -0.93 -27.21
CA PRO A 394 -12.11 -0.94 -25.75
C PRO A 394 -10.72 -0.64 -25.16
N LEU A 395 -10.71 -0.03 -23.98
CA LEU A 395 -9.49 0.26 -23.23
C LEU A 395 -9.17 -0.86 -22.25
N ALA A 396 -7.87 -1.09 -22.03
CA ALA A 396 -7.35 -1.86 -20.89
C ALA A 396 -7.05 -0.96 -19.68
N LYS A 397 -6.62 0.29 -19.93
CA LYS A 397 -6.21 1.24 -18.88
C LYS A 397 -6.80 2.61 -19.17
N SER A 398 -7.28 3.25 -18.11
CA SER A 398 -7.76 4.62 -18.14
C SER A 398 -6.60 5.59 -18.30
N GLY A 399 -6.89 6.78 -18.80
CA GLY A 399 -5.97 7.93 -18.72
C GLY A 399 -6.12 8.71 -17.41
N ILE A 400 -6.90 8.19 -16.44
CA ILE A 400 -7.18 8.87 -15.17
C ILE A 400 -5.95 8.73 -14.29
N ASP A 401 -5.59 9.83 -13.62
CA ASP A 401 -4.49 9.80 -12.69
C ASP A 401 -4.85 8.97 -11.44
N PRO A 402 -4.05 7.95 -11.08
CA PRO A 402 -4.27 7.20 -9.85
C PRO A 402 -4.25 8.06 -8.57
N THR A 403 -3.64 9.25 -8.58
CA THR A 403 -3.65 10.16 -7.41
C THR A 403 -4.88 11.07 -7.35
N ASP A 404 -5.68 11.14 -8.42
CA ASP A 404 -6.89 11.95 -8.49
C ASP A 404 -8.09 11.17 -7.95
N ARG A 405 -8.19 11.13 -6.62
CA ARG A 405 -9.22 10.36 -5.91
C ARG A 405 -10.63 10.82 -6.28
N ALA A 406 -10.84 12.13 -6.42
CA ALA A 406 -12.13 12.69 -6.78
C ALA A 406 -12.58 12.24 -8.18
N ALA A 407 -11.67 12.24 -9.16
CA ALA A 407 -11.96 11.74 -10.50
C ALA A 407 -12.25 10.22 -10.51
N LEU A 408 -11.50 9.42 -9.74
CA LEU A 408 -11.71 7.98 -9.63
C LEU A 408 -13.05 7.64 -8.95
N GLU A 409 -13.39 8.34 -7.87
CA GLU A 409 -14.66 8.18 -7.16
C GLU A 409 -15.84 8.61 -8.02
N HIS A 410 -15.70 9.72 -8.75
CA HIS A 410 -16.68 10.16 -9.73
C HIS A 410 -16.90 9.10 -10.82
N ALA A 411 -15.82 8.61 -11.44
CA ALA A 411 -15.89 7.60 -12.49
C ALA A 411 -16.56 6.30 -11.98
N ARG A 412 -16.20 5.84 -10.78
CA ARG A 412 -16.85 4.68 -10.12
C ARG A 412 -18.34 4.90 -9.96
N ARG A 413 -18.75 6.02 -9.38
CA ARG A 413 -20.17 6.33 -9.13
C ARG A 413 -20.98 6.42 -10.42
N VAL A 414 -20.43 7.02 -11.48
CA VAL A 414 -21.16 7.24 -12.75
C VAL A 414 -21.18 5.99 -13.63
N SER A 415 -20.16 5.14 -13.54
CA SER A 415 -20.04 3.91 -14.33
C SER A 415 -21.16 2.90 -14.09
N GLY A 416 -21.72 2.88 -12.87
CA GLY A 416 -22.67 1.84 -12.46
C GLY A 416 -22.04 0.46 -12.27
N TYR A 417 -20.70 0.33 -12.33
CA TYR A 417 -20.03 -0.95 -12.08
C TYR A 417 -20.20 -1.35 -10.60
N PRO A 418 -20.72 -2.55 -10.28
CA PRO A 418 -21.09 -2.89 -8.91
C PRO A 418 -19.88 -2.91 -7.95
N THR A 419 -20.09 -2.37 -6.74
CA THR A 419 -19.07 -2.38 -5.68
C THR A 419 -18.64 -3.81 -5.35
N GLY A 420 -17.32 -4.05 -5.32
CA GLY A 420 -16.74 -5.36 -5.01
C GLY A 420 -16.71 -6.34 -6.19
N MET A 421 -17.45 -6.08 -7.28
CA MET A 421 -17.37 -6.90 -8.48
C MET A 421 -15.98 -6.79 -9.11
N ARG A 422 -15.54 -7.87 -9.74
CA ARG A 422 -14.18 -8.08 -10.26
C ARG A 422 -14.27 -8.41 -11.74
N HIS A 423 -13.55 -7.70 -12.61
CA HIS A 423 -13.58 -7.95 -14.05
C HIS A 423 -13.02 -9.33 -14.40
N GLU A 424 -12.15 -9.88 -13.54
CA GLU A 424 -11.59 -11.22 -13.62
C GLU A 424 -12.66 -12.32 -13.66
N ALA A 425 -13.81 -12.08 -13.01
CA ALA A 425 -14.92 -13.03 -13.00
C ALA A 425 -15.54 -13.20 -14.40
N LEU A 426 -15.80 -12.08 -15.08
CA LEU A 426 -16.27 -12.09 -16.46
C LEU A 426 -15.18 -12.57 -17.42
N SER A 427 -13.91 -12.19 -17.20
CA SER A 427 -12.79 -12.72 -17.99
C SER A 427 -12.70 -14.24 -17.92
N ALA A 428 -12.87 -14.83 -16.73
CA ALA A 428 -12.80 -16.28 -16.54
C ALA A 428 -13.97 -17.02 -17.21
N LEU A 429 -15.18 -16.42 -17.20
CA LEU A 429 -16.34 -16.92 -17.92
C LEU A 429 -16.09 -16.94 -19.43
N ILE A 430 -15.59 -15.82 -19.99
CA ILE A 430 -15.24 -15.70 -21.41
C ILE A 430 -14.12 -16.68 -21.79
N ALA A 431 -13.06 -16.78 -20.97
CA ALA A 431 -11.95 -17.71 -21.19
C ALA A 431 -12.43 -19.18 -21.20
N THR A 432 -13.38 -19.53 -20.34
CA THR A 432 -13.99 -20.87 -20.33
C THR A 432 -14.72 -21.17 -21.64
N ALA A 433 -15.47 -20.20 -22.17
CA ALA A 433 -16.12 -20.35 -23.47
C ALA A 433 -15.09 -20.42 -24.62
N ARG A 434 -14.06 -19.57 -24.65
CA ARG A 434 -12.96 -19.64 -25.63
C ARG A 434 -12.33 -21.03 -25.69
N LEU A 435 -12.06 -21.64 -24.54
CA LEU A 435 -11.49 -22.99 -24.46
C LEU A 435 -12.42 -24.09 -24.99
N ARG A 436 -13.74 -23.89 -24.92
CA ARG A 436 -14.72 -24.83 -25.49
C ARG A 436 -14.85 -24.71 -27.00
N HIS A 437 -14.60 -23.53 -27.54
CA HIS A 437 -14.72 -23.22 -28.97
C HIS A 437 -13.40 -23.29 -29.74
N THR A 438 -12.26 -23.41 -29.05
CA THR A 438 -10.93 -23.48 -29.67
C THR A 438 -10.35 -24.88 -29.54
N ASP A 439 -10.36 -25.63 -30.64
CA ASP A 439 -9.70 -26.94 -30.71
C ASP A 439 -8.18 -26.82 -30.92
N GLY A 440 -7.44 -27.84 -30.47
CA GLY A 440 -6.02 -27.99 -30.77
C GLY A 440 -5.04 -27.13 -29.96
N LEU A 441 -5.52 -26.38 -28.95
CA LEU A 441 -4.63 -25.67 -28.03
C LEU A 441 -3.84 -26.65 -27.16
N ASN A 442 -2.51 -26.57 -27.19
CA ASN A 442 -1.64 -27.34 -26.30
C ASN A 442 -1.52 -26.66 -24.92
N VAL A 443 -2.65 -26.57 -24.22
CA VAL A 443 -2.75 -25.90 -22.91
C VAL A 443 -3.36 -26.83 -21.85
N ASP A 444 -3.28 -26.43 -20.59
CA ASP A 444 -4.08 -26.96 -19.49
C ASP A 444 -5.30 -26.03 -19.29
N PRO A 445 -6.52 -26.43 -19.69
CA PRO A 445 -7.70 -25.56 -19.64
C PRO A 445 -8.02 -25.04 -18.24
N GLU A 446 -7.87 -25.89 -17.22
CA GLU A 446 -8.13 -25.51 -15.83
C GLU A 446 -7.12 -24.47 -15.34
N LEU A 447 -5.85 -24.62 -15.74
CA LEU A 447 -4.81 -23.64 -15.42
C LEU A 447 -5.10 -22.30 -16.10
N VAL A 448 -5.50 -22.30 -17.37
CA VAL A 448 -5.81 -21.07 -18.11
C VAL A 448 -6.92 -20.27 -17.41
N VAL A 449 -8.05 -20.91 -17.10
CA VAL A 449 -9.18 -20.23 -16.43
C VAL A 449 -8.77 -19.74 -15.05
N HIS A 450 -7.99 -20.54 -14.30
CA HIS A 450 -7.51 -20.15 -12.98
C HIS A 450 -6.61 -18.91 -13.03
N LEU A 451 -5.61 -18.90 -13.92
CA LEU A 451 -4.69 -17.78 -14.07
C LEU A 451 -5.40 -16.50 -14.53
N VAL A 452 -6.43 -16.62 -15.37
CA VAL A 452 -7.31 -15.50 -15.73
C VAL A 452 -8.09 -15.01 -14.52
N ALA A 453 -8.65 -15.89 -13.70
CA ALA A 453 -9.43 -15.49 -12.53
C ALA A 453 -8.56 -14.88 -11.41
N SER A 454 -7.30 -15.30 -11.26
CA SER A 454 -6.45 -14.97 -10.11
C SER A 454 -5.40 -13.88 -10.38
N HIS A 455 -5.40 -13.24 -11.55
CA HIS A 455 -4.29 -12.36 -11.96
C HIS A 455 -4.10 -11.10 -11.09
N HIS A 456 -5.11 -10.67 -10.33
CA HIS A 456 -5.01 -9.59 -9.32
C HIS A 456 -4.95 -10.13 -7.87
N GLY A 457 -4.50 -11.36 -7.67
CA GLY A 457 -4.24 -11.92 -6.33
C GLY A 457 -5.46 -12.45 -5.56
N HIS A 458 -6.66 -12.36 -6.15
CA HIS A 458 -7.86 -13.04 -5.67
C HIS A 458 -7.99 -14.45 -6.29
N GLY A 459 -9.10 -15.16 -6.05
CA GLY A 459 -9.34 -16.44 -6.72
C GLY A 459 -8.58 -17.63 -6.13
N ARG A 460 -8.05 -17.48 -4.91
CA ARG A 460 -7.28 -18.49 -4.18
C ARG A 460 -7.95 -18.76 -2.83
N PRO A 461 -9.07 -19.49 -2.76
CA PRO A 461 -9.71 -20.23 -3.85
C PRO A 461 -10.87 -19.51 -4.54
N LEU A 462 -11.25 -18.31 -4.10
CA LEU A 462 -12.50 -17.67 -4.53
C LEU A 462 -12.27 -16.21 -4.92
N LEU A 463 -12.95 -15.78 -5.98
CA LEU A 463 -13.26 -14.37 -6.16
C LEU A 463 -14.36 -13.94 -5.17
N PRO A 464 -14.46 -12.65 -4.83
CA PRO A 464 -15.58 -12.12 -4.06
C PRO A 464 -16.91 -12.55 -4.66
N LEU A 465 -17.80 -13.13 -3.84
CA LEU A 465 -19.11 -13.65 -4.26
C LEU A 465 -20.11 -12.50 -4.39
N ILE A 466 -19.97 -11.71 -5.45
CA ILE A 466 -20.88 -10.58 -5.75
C ILE A 466 -21.92 -11.04 -6.77
N VAL A 467 -23.19 -11.00 -6.37
CA VAL A 467 -24.31 -11.11 -7.30
C VAL A 467 -24.50 -9.75 -7.95
N ASP A 468 -24.46 -9.68 -9.28
CA ASP A 468 -24.67 -8.43 -10.01
C ASP A 468 -26.10 -7.92 -9.76
N PRO A 469 -26.27 -6.73 -9.13
CA PRO A 469 -27.59 -6.19 -8.85
C PRO A 469 -28.31 -5.66 -10.09
N ASP A 470 -27.59 -5.37 -11.17
CA ASP A 470 -28.15 -4.89 -12.45
C ASP A 470 -27.42 -5.56 -13.63
N PRO A 471 -27.73 -6.85 -13.91
CA PRO A 471 -27.01 -7.62 -14.91
C PRO A 471 -27.08 -7.04 -16.31
N VAL A 472 -25.96 -7.08 -17.02
CA VAL A 472 -25.81 -6.62 -18.39
C VAL A 472 -25.35 -7.75 -19.30
N LYS A 473 -25.69 -7.63 -20.58
CA LYS A 473 -25.25 -8.55 -21.62
C LYS A 473 -24.02 -7.98 -22.31
N VAL A 474 -22.95 -8.77 -22.37
CA VAL A 474 -21.68 -8.42 -23.03
C VAL A 474 -21.50 -9.33 -24.24
N THR A 475 -21.47 -8.77 -25.44
CA THR A 475 -21.30 -9.53 -26.68
C THR A 475 -19.83 -9.53 -27.11
N ILE A 476 -19.34 -10.71 -27.45
CA ILE A 476 -18.01 -10.95 -28.00
C ILE A 476 -18.19 -11.53 -29.40
N ASP A 477 -17.70 -10.84 -30.42
CA ASP A 477 -18.03 -11.11 -31.83
C ASP A 477 -17.83 -12.58 -32.26
N ASP A 478 -16.78 -13.23 -31.76
CA ASP A 478 -16.40 -14.61 -32.09
C ASP A 478 -17.03 -15.68 -31.17
N LEU A 479 -17.70 -15.31 -30.08
CA LEU A 479 -18.17 -16.26 -29.05
C LEU A 479 -19.65 -16.11 -28.69
N GLY A 480 -20.28 -14.99 -29.00
CA GLY A 480 -21.66 -14.68 -28.64
C GLY A 480 -21.77 -13.83 -27.37
N THR A 481 -22.93 -13.92 -26.72
CA THR A 481 -23.32 -13.03 -25.63
C THR A 481 -23.20 -13.70 -24.26
N PHE A 482 -22.57 -12.99 -23.32
CA PHE A 482 -22.37 -13.37 -21.93
C PHE A 482 -23.22 -12.51 -21.01
N ASP A 483 -23.71 -13.08 -19.91
CA ASP A 483 -24.49 -12.37 -18.90
C ASP A 483 -23.64 -12.16 -17.63
N THR A 484 -23.56 -10.93 -17.14
CA THR A 484 -22.84 -10.65 -15.89
C THR A 484 -23.50 -11.30 -14.66
N ALA A 485 -24.77 -11.72 -14.75
CA ALA A 485 -25.44 -12.56 -13.74
C ALA A 485 -24.77 -13.93 -13.54
N GLU A 486 -23.99 -14.41 -14.53
CA GLU A 486 -23.37 -15.74 -14.52
C GLU A 486 -21.89 -15.72 -14.10
N THR A 487 -21.39 -14.61 -13.57
CA THR A 487 -19.97 -14.42 -13.21
C THR A 487 -19.51 -15.21 -11.97
N ILE A 488 -20.42 -15.85 -11.24
CA ILE A 488 -20.09 -16.67 -10.06
C ILE A 488 -19.61 -18.07 -10.49
N ASP A 489 -18.29 -18.29 -10.50
CA ASP A 489 -17.68 -19.60 -10.75
C ASP A 489 -17.70 -20.51 -9.50
N ARG A 490 -18.70 -21.39 -9.43
CA ARG A 490 -18.81 -22.40 -8.35
C ARG A 490 -17.75 -23.51 -8.43
N GLN A 491 -17.06 -23.67 -9.56
CA GLN A 491 -16.00 -24.67 -9.73
C GLN A 491 -14.62 -24.14 -9.29
N GLN A 492 -14.48 -22.84 -9.05
CA GLN A 492 -13.20 -22.22 -8.72
C GLN A 492 -12.48 -22.89 -7.53
N PRO A 493 -13.14 -23.25 -6.42
CA PRO A 493 -12.45 -23.93 -5.31
C PRO A 493 -11.92 -25.31 -5.67
N ARG A 494 -12.69 -26.09 -6.44
CA ARG A 494 -12.27 -27.40 -6.91
C ARG A 494 -11.11 -27.27 -7.90
N ARG A 495 -11.17 -26.29 -8.79
CA ARG A 495 -10.11 -25.95 -9.76
C ARG A 495 -8.82 -25.58 -9.03
N PHE A 496 -8.88 -24.69 -8.05
CA PHE A 496 -7.74 -24.30 -7.22
C PHE A 496 -7.11 -25.49 -6.51
N ALA A 497 -7.91 -26.34 -5.84
CA ALA A 497 -7.40 -27.53 -5.17
C ALA A 497 -6.70 -28.50 -6.15
N THR A 498 -7.35 -28.77 -7.29
CA THR A 498 -6.80 -29.66 -8.33
C THR A 498 -5.48 -29.14 -8.89
N LEU A 499 -5.36 -27.83 -9.09
CA LEU A 499 -4.14 -27.20 -9.58
C LEU A 499 -3.02 -27.18 -8.54
N ASN A 500 -3.35 -27.02 -7.26
CA ASN A 500 -2.37 -27.16 -6.18
C ASN A 500 -1.83 -28.60 -6.10
N ASP A 501 -2.69 -29.61 -6.28
CA ASP A 501 -2.25 -31.00 -6.33
C ASP A 501 -1.36 -31.30 -7.54
N ARG A 502 -1.67 -30.68 -8.70
CA ARG A 502 -0.96 -30.90 -9.96
C ARG A 502 0.38 -30.16 -10.04
N TYR A 503 0.41 -28.88 -9.64
CA TYR A 503 1.58 -27.99 -9.81
C TYR A 503 2.32 -27.73 -8.50
N GLY A 504 1.77 -28.16 -7.36
CA GLY A 504 2.25 -27.79 -6.04
C GLY A 504 1.87 -26.35 -5.66
N ARG A 505 1.81 -26.07 -4.36
CA ARG A 505 1.42 -24.75 -3.81
C ARG A 505 2.31 -23.61 -4.31
N TRP A 506 3.62 -23.85 -4.30
CA TRP A 506 4.61 -22.89 -4.80
C TRP A 506 4.61 -22.80 -6.33
N GLY A 507 4.40 -23.92 -7.02
CA GLY A 507 4.36 -23.94 -8.48
C GLY A 507 3.16 -23.14 -9.01
N LEU A 508 1.96 -23.37 -8.46
CA LEU A 508 0.79 -22.59 -8.85
C LEU A 508 0.97 -21.09 -8.54
N ALA A 509 1.48 -20.76 -7.34
CA ALA A 509 1.78 -19.37 -6.98
C ALA A 509 2.80 -18.71 -7.92
N LEU A 510 3.81 -19.45 -8.38
CA LEU A 510 4.78 -18.97 -9.37
C LEU A 510 4.10 -18.67 -10.72
N LEU A 511 3.21 -19.54 -11.19
CA LEU A 511 2.52 -19.37 -12.47
C LEU A 511 1.59 -18.14 -12.45
N GLU A 512 0.86 -17.93 -11.36
CA GLU A 512 0.05 -16.73 -11.14
C GLU A 512 0.93 -15.47 -11.12
N THR A 513 2.08 -15.54 -10.43
CA THR A 513 3.05 -14.45 -10.37
C THR A 513 3.58 -14.07 -11.75
N ILE A 514 3.80 -15.04 -12.64
CA ILE A 514 4.27 -14.75 -14.01
C ILE A 514 3.27 -13.87 -14.76
N VAL A 515 1.98 -14.21 -14.73
CA VAL A 515 0.93 -13.42 -15.40
C VAL A 515 0.81 -12.04 -14.76
N ARG A 516 0.77 -11.97 -13.42
CA ARG A 516 0.67 -10.70 -12.68
C ARG A 516 1.86 -9.77 -12.97
N LEU A 517 3.09 -10.29 -12.93
CA LEU A 517 4.28 -9.50 -13.25
C LEU A 517 4.33 -9.09 -14.73
N ALA A 518 3.79 -9.90 -15.64
CA ALA A 518 3.70 -9.53 -17.04
C ALA A 518 2.76 -8.35 -17.27
N ASP A 519 1.57 -8.35 -16.66
CA ASP A 519 0.62 -7.22 -16.72
C ASP A 519 1.23 -5.94 -16.14
N MET A 520 1.82 -6.03 -14.94
CA MET A 520 2.49 -4.92 -14.28
C MET A 520 3.66 -4.38 -15.12
N TRP A 521 4.45 -5.27 -15.74
CA TRP A 521 5.59 -4.88 -16.56
C TRP A 521 5.15 -4.10 -17.79
N CYS A 522 4.19 -4.63 -18.55
CA CYS A 522 3.69 -4.00 -19.77
C CYS A 522 3.05 -2.64 -19.45
N SER A 523 2.30 -2.56 -18.35
CA SER A 523 1.71 -1.32 -17.84
C SER A 523 2.75 -0.26 -17.48
N ALA A 524 3.86 -0.66 -16.84
CA ALA A 524 4.88 0.30 -16.38
C ALA A 524 5.80 0.83 -17.48
N ARG A 525 5.98 0.10 -18.59
CA ARG A 525 6.97 0.42 -19.62
C ARG A 525 6.39 0.84 -20.97
N ASN A 526 5.06 1.00 -21.08
CA ASN A 526 4.38 1.36 -22.32
C ASN A 526 4.81 0.46 -23.50
N GLU A 527 5.01 -0.84 -23.25
CA GLU A 527 5.35 -1.81 -24.31
C GLU A 527 4.19 -2.05 -25.29
N THR A 528 3.09 -1.33 -25.08
CA THR A 528 1.87 -1.25 -25.89
C THR A 528 1.94 -0.16 -26.96
N ARG A 529 3.11 0.46 -27.20
CA ARG A 529 3.26 1.45 -28.27
C ARG A 529 3.23 0.76 -29.63
N GLU A 530 2.15 1.00 -30.38
CA GLU A 530 2.26 1.11 -31.83
C GLU A 530 3.22 2.27 -32.14
N GLU A 531 4.15 2.06 -33.08
CA GLU A 531 4.86 3.15 -33.74
C GLU A 531 3.80 4.15 -34.22
N LYS A 532 3.97 5.44 -33.88
CA LYS A 532 3.15 6.47 -34.51
C LYS A 532 3.29 6.32 -36.03
N PRO A 533 2.19 6.40 -36.80
CA PRO A 533 2.29 6.50 -38.25
C PRO A 533 3.15 7.69 -38.68
#